data_AF-A0A9R1LMH4-F1
#
_entry.id   AF-A0A9R1LMH4-F1
#
_cell.length_a   1.000
_cell.length_b   1.000
_cell.length_c   1.000
_cell.angle_alpha   90.00
_cell.angle_beta   90.00
_cell.angle_gamma   90.00
#
_symmetry.space_group_name_H-M   'P 1'
#
loop_
_entity.id
_entity.type
_entity.pdbx_description
1 polymer ?
#
loop_
_entity_poly.entity_id
_entity_poly.type
_entity_poly.pdbx_seq_one_letter_code
_entity_poly.pdbx_strand_id
1 'polypeptide(L)'
;MHKTTTAVRVLHPFTRDVVDFQPLATLYHQAVRHKGSLLDMNAAVCSSAASSADSIAVVVWFPYTDVVLAADPGSDWEVLHRGFYVWCALPFQGRLYATLCCSSEIVQLYPPRRNGPQENSLVVIARAPHSADREVCNFYLVESGGRMLLAVRQPAPYANGAEWNAMDWSRQLVCRLYVVDLNGGQRRKLIQVKNIGDTALFLSRDRCLSVSARDLPSLSSNSIYLSLPSDPIVVHSLGTGLSERLADSCQIHDRTERIRPSVRPFTIVDHLITYCNPRVWSKGLMFHEYHYIPQSFEELIKKIRAQEKELRIPRIAVHSR
;
A
#
# COMPACT_ATOMS: atom_id res chain seq x y z
N MET A 1 -19.01 -1.78 -21.48
CA MET A 1 -18.64 -0.73 -20.50
C MET A 1 -19.05 0.62 -21.05
N HIS A 2 -19.62 1.52 -20.24
CA HIS A 2 -19.67 2.92 -20.68
C HIS A 2 -18.23 3.43 -20.61
N LYS A 3 -17.69 3.98 -21.70
CA LYS A 3 -16.28 4.40 -21.77
C LYS A 3 -15.85 5.29 -20.60
N THR A 4 -16.81 6.01 -20.00
CA THR A 4 -16.61 6.94 -18.90
C THR A 4 -16.33 6.28 -17.54
N THR A 5 -16.82 5.05 -17.27
CA THR A 5 -16.68 4.43 -15.93
C THR A 5 -15.39 3.65 -15.72
N THR A 6 -14.60 3.46 -16.78
CA THR A 6 -13.26 2.84 -16.73
C THR A 6 -12.22 3.69 -17.42
N ALA A 7 -12.54 4.97 -17.64
CA ALA A 7 -11.56 5.94 -18.09
C ALA A 7 -10.52 6.11 -16.99
N VAL A 8 -9.24 6.00 -17.36
CA VAL A 8 -8.13 6.34 -16.49
C VAL A 8 -7.61 7.69 -16.95
N ARG A 9 -7.50 8.63 -16.00
CA ARG A 9 -7.06 10.00 -16.23
C ARG A 9 -6.00 10.36 -15.22
N VAL A 10 -4.94 10.99 -15.70
CA VAL A 10 -3.92 11.58 -14.84
C VAL A 10 -4.11 13.09 -14.88
N LEU A 11 -4.31 13.69 -13.71
CA LEU A 11 -4.37 15.13 -13.54
C LEU A 11 -3.02 15.61 -13.01
N HIS A 12 -2.40 16.54 -13.71
CA HIS A 12 -1.24 17.24 -13.20
C HIS A 12 -1.68 18.25 -12.12
N PRO A 13 -1.24 18.14 -10.86
CA PRO A 13 -1.83 18.88 -9.74
C PRO A 13 -1.63 20.41 -9.83
N PHE A 14 -0.58 20.88 -10.49
CA PHE A 14 -0.27 22.32 -10.60
C PHE A 14 -0.80 22.96 -11.88
N THR A 15 -0.46 22.41 -13.05
CA THR A 15 -0.94 22.92 -14.36
C THR A 15 -2.41 22.60 -14.63
N ARG A 16 -2.99 21.61 -13.93
CA ARG A 16 -4.34 21.07 -14.19
C ARG A 16 -4.50 20.39 -15.54
N ASP A 17 -3.39 20.09 -16.21
CA ASP A 17 -3.41 19.32 -17.45
C ASP A 17 -3.94 17.90 -17.17
N VAL A 18 -4.73 17.40 -18.11
CA VAL A 18 -5.32 16.07 -18.03
C VAL A 18 -4.80 15.23 -19.17
N VAL A 19 -4.29 14.05 -18.83
CA VAL A 19 -3.90 13.03 -19.81
C VAL A 19 -4.89 11.87 -19.71
N ASP A 20 -5.59 11.61 -20.80
CA ASP A 20 -6.53 10.50 -20.93
C ASP A 20 -5.82 9.22 -21.42
N PHE A 21 -6.18 8.09 -20.82
CA PHE A 21 -5.75 6.75 -21.23
C PHE A 21 -6.92 5.97 -21.79
N GLN A 22 -6.63 4.92 -22.58
CA GLN A 22 -7.67 4.00 -23.05
C GLN A 22 -8.45 3.41 -21.86
N PRO A 23 -9.74 3.08 -22.01
CA PRO A 23 -10.50 2.50 -20.92
C PRO A 23 -9.98 1.09 -20.53
N LEU A 24 -9.88 0.80 -19.24
CA LEU A 24 -9.48 -0.53 -18.73
C LEU A 24 -10.49 -1.65 -19.02
N ALA A 25 -11.66 -1.28 -19.56
CA ALA A 25 -12.80 -2.15 -19.82
C ALA A 25 -12.44 -3.49 -20.49
N THR A 26 -11.71 -3.43 -21.60
CA THR A 26 -11.45 -4.61 -22.44
C THR A 26 -10.55 -5.61 -21.72
N LEU A 27 -9.51 -5.13 -21.04
CA LEU A 27 -8.56 -5.97 -20.31
C LEU A 27 -9.08 -6.45 -18.96
N TYR A 28 -9.99 -5.70 -18.34
CA TYR A 28 -10.62 -6.13 -17.09
C TYR A 28 -11.28 -7.51 -17.25
N HIS A 29 -12.06 -7.73 -18.32
CA HIS A 29 -12.72 -9.02 -18.56
C HIS A 29 -11.74 -10.12 -18.97
N GLN A 30 -10.65 -9.77 -19.63
CA GLN A 30 -9.67 -10.75 -20.09
C GLN A 30 -8.75 -11.22 -18.96
N ALA A 31 -8.23 -10.28 -18.17
CA ALA A 31 -7.12 -10.51 -17.24
C ALA A 31 -7.49 -10.37 -15.75
N VAL A 32 -8.44 -9.50 -15.37
CA VAL A 32 -8.72 -9.22 -13.96
C VAL A 32 -9.82 -10.10 -13.38
N ARG A 33 -10.96 -10.21 -14.09
CA ARG A 33 -12.08 -11.14 -13.80
C ARG A 33 -12.64 -11.14 -12.36
N HIS A 34 -12.27 -10.17 -11.53
CA HIS A 34 -12.71 -10.07 -10.13
C HIS A 34 -13.33 -8.69 -9.84
N LYS A 35 -14.62 -8.67 -9.48
CA LYS A 35 -15.40 -7.43 -9.28
C LYS A 35 -14.80 -6.51 -8.23
N GLY A 36 -14.30 -7.07 -7.12
CA GLY A 36 -13.68 -6.28 -6.05
C GLY A 36 -12.44 -5.50 -6.52
N SER A 37 -11.78 -5.95 -7.59
CA SER A 37 -10.56 -5.31 -8.09
C SER A 37 -10.83 -3.99 -8.84
N LEU A 38 -12.08 -3.73 -9.27
CA LEU A 38 -12.44 -2.41 -9.80
C LEU A 38 -12.78 -1.40 -8.70
N LEU A 39 -13.23 -1.89 -7.54
CA LEU A 39 -13.51 -1.05 -6.38
C LEU A 39 -12.20 -0.62 -5.72
N ASP A 40 -11.27 -1.58 -5.62
CA ASP A 40 -9.97 -1.41 -4.98
C ASP A 40 -8.87 -1.59 -6.03
N MET A 41 -8.58 -0.51 -6.76
CA MET A 41 -7.51 -0.46 -7.75
C MET A 41 -6.41 0.49 -7.25
N ASN A 42 -5.15 0.06 -7.36
CA ASN A 42 -4.00 0.92 -7.10
C ASN A 42 -3.34 1.33 -8.41
N ALA A 43 -2.80 2.54 -8.44
CA ALA A 43 -2.15 3.08 -9.62
C ALA A 43 -0.95 3.96 -9.24
N ALA A 44 0.01 4.03 -10.16
CA ALA A 44 1.20 4.88 -10.06
C ALA A 44 1.52 5.50 -11.43
N VAL A 45 2.01 6.74 -11.39
CA VAL A 45 2.60 7.40 -12.56
C VAL A 45 4.11 7.17 -12.52
N CYS A 46 4.66 6.72 -13.64
CA CYS A 46 6.09 6.45 -13.85
C CYS A 46 6.59 7.18 -15.09
N SER A 47 7.91 7.24 -15.29
CA SER A 47 8.51 7.74 -16.53
C SER A 47 8.34 6.70 -17.64
N SER A 48 7.86 7.10 -18.80
CA SER A 48 7.65 6.19 -19.94
C SER A 48 8.94 5.45 -20.31
N ALA A 49 8.82 4.15 -20.58
CA ALA A 49 9.92 3.30 -21.00
C ALA A 49 10.08 3.27 -22.53
N ALA A 50 9.01 3.61 -23.26
CA ALA A 50 8.90 3.55 -24.72
C ALA A 50 9.13 4.91 -25.41
N SER A 51 8.90 6.01 -24.70
CA SER A 51 8.96 7.37 -25.24
C SER A 51 10.13 8.19 -24.67
N SER A 52 10.30 9.42 -25.17
CA SER A 52 11.31 10.39 -24.70
C SER A 52 11.20 10.67 -23.20
N ALA A 53 12.25 11.28 -22.64
CA ALA A 53 12.46 11.49 -21.20
C ALA A 53 11.33 12.23 -20.47
N ASP A 54 10.42 12.89 -21.19
CA ASP A 54 9.35 13.74 -20.64
C ASP A 54 7.95 13.09 -20.68
N SER A 55 7.83 11.86 -21.17
CA SER A 55 6.55 11.15 -21.21
C SER A 55 6.30 10.33 -19.95
N ILE A 56 5.04 10.13 -19.61
CA ILE A 56 4.59 9.32 -18.47
C ILE A 56 4.09 7.95 -18.93
N ALA A 57 4.06 7.01 -18.00
CA ALA A 57 3.30 5.76 -18.09
C ALA A 57 2.47 5.60 -16.82
N VAL A 58 1.29 5.01 -16.95
CA VAL A 58 0.46 4.64 -15.81
C VAL A 58 0.54 3.15 -15.60
N VAL A 59 0.91 2.75 -14.38
CA VAL A 59 0.96 1.35 -13.97
C VAL A 59 -0.15 1.10 -12.96
N VAL A 60 -0.91 0.04 -13.17
CA VAL A 60 -2.07 -0.34 -12.35
C VAL A 60 -1.90 -1.75 -11.81
N TRP A 61 -2.26 -1.95 -10.55
CA TRP A 61 -2.29 -3.27 -9.91
C TRP A 61 -3.47 -3.39 -8.96
N PHE A 62 -3.79 -4.62 -8.59
CA PHE A 62 -5.01 -4.95 -7.88
C PHE A 62 -4.71 -5.74 -6.60
N PRO A 63 -5.37 -5.47 -5.46
CA PRO A 63 -5.15 -6.23 -4.24
C PRO A 63 -5.64 -7.67 -4.27
N TYR A 64 -6.60 -7.98 -5.16
CA TYR A 64 -7.30 -9.25 -5.27
C TYR A 64 -7.06 -9.96 -6.62
N THR A 65 -6.17 -9.43 -7.43
CA THR A 65 -5.83 -10.01 -8.74
C THR A 65 -4.33 -9.92 -8.92
N ASP A 66 -3.73 -11.01 -9.39
CA ASP A 66 -2.30 -11.20 -9.58
C ASP A 66 -1.80 -10.65 -10.92
N VAL A 67 -2.31 -9.50 -11.34
CA VAL A 67 -2.01 -8.86 -12.63
C VAL A 67 -1.52 -7.43 -12.42
N VAL A 68 -0.46 -7.07 -13.14
CA VAL A 68 0.04 -5.70 -13.24
C VAL A 68 -0.09 -5.24 -14.69
N LEU A 69 -0.72 -4.09 -14.88
CA LEU A 69 -0.95 -3.49 -16.19
C LEU A 69 -0.16 -2.19 -16.33
N ALA A 70 0.20 -1.83 -17.55
CA ALA A 70 0.69 -0.49 -17.84
C ALA A 70 0.14 0.05 -19.16
N ALA A 71 0.17 1.36 -19.31
CA ALA A 71 -0.10 2.03 -20.57
C ALA A 71 0.70 3.33 -20.64
N ASP A 72 1.16 3.66 -21.84
CA ASP A 72 1.59 5.02 -22.19
C ASP A 72 0.39 5.82 -22.75
N PRO A 73 0.43 7.16 -22.70
CA PRO A 73 -0.56 8.01 -23.34
C PRO A 73 -0.75 7.64 -24.82
N GLY A 74 -2.00 7.37 -25.22
CA GLY A 74 -2.35 6.99 -26.59
C GLY A 74 -2.18 5.51 -26.94
N SER A 75 -1.53 4.72 -26.09
CA SER A 75 -1.36 3.27 -26.29
C SER A 75 -2.49 2.46 -25.64
N ASP A 76 -2.66 1.23 -26.12
CA ASP A 76 -3.47 0.24 -25.40
C ASP A 76 -2.77 -0.21 -24.12
N TRP A 77 -3.56 -0.65 -23.15
CA TRP A 77 -3.04 -1.27 -21.94
C TRP A 77 -2.35 -2.60 -22.25
N GLU A 78 -1.22 -2.84 -21.63
CA GLU A 78 -0.47 -4.08 -21.71
C GLU A 78 -0.42 -4.78 -20.36
N VAL A 79 -0.34 -6.11 -20.39
CA VAL A 79 -0.08 -6.92 -19.20
C VAL A 79 1.42 -7.03 -19.02
N LEU A 80 1.95 -6.41 -17.96
CA LEU A 80 3.37 -6.48 -17.64
C LEU A 80 3.73 -7.79 -16.93
N HIS A 81 2.90 -8.19 -15.97
CA HIS A 81 3.17 -9.32 -15.10
C HIS A 81 1.90 -10.05 -14.68
N ARG A 82 2.05 -11.36 -14.42
CA ARG A 82 1.02 -12.29 -13.93
C ARG A 82 1.57 -13.21 -12.83
N GLY A 83 0.70 -13.82 -12.05
CA GLY A 83 1.06 -14.94 -11.15
C GLY A 83 1.62 -14.52 -9.79
N PHE A 84 1.57 -13.24 -9.44
CA PHE A 84 1.92 -12.78 -8.09
C PHE A 84 1.04 -11.63 -7.61
N TYR A 85 0.87 -11.55 -6.29
CA TYR A 85 0.17 -10.46 -5.63
C TYR A 85 1.16 -9.42 -5.11
N VAL A 86 0.93 -8.16 -5.50
CA VAL A 86 1.66 -7.01 -4.96
C VAL A 86 1.19 -6.78 -3.51
N TRP A 87 2.15 -6.75 -2.60
CA TRP A 87 1.88 -6.45 -1.20
C TRP A 87 1.95 -4.95 -0.92
N CYS A 88 3.08 -4.32 -1.23
CA CYS A 88 3.29 -2.89 -1.07
C CYS A 88 4.08 -2.40 -2.29
N ALA A 89 3.71 -1.24 -2.84
CA ALA A 89 4.39 -0.65 -3.98
C ALA A 89 4.82 0.78 -3.69
N LEU A 90 5.93 1.19 -4.29
CA LEU A 90 6.51 2.52 -4.14
C LEU A 90 6.90 3.07 -5.51
N PRO A 91 6.24 4.13 -5.99
CA PRO A 91 6.75 4.97 -7.06
C PRO A 91 7.98 5.72 -6.54
N PHE A 92 9.13 5.56 -7.19
CA PHE A 92 10.38 6.19 -6.78
C PHE A 92 11.23 6.50 -8.02
N GLN A 93 11.61 7.77 -8.18
CA GLN A 93 12.47 8.25 -9.28
C GLN A 93 12.01 7.79 -10.67
N GLY A 94 10.70 7.93 -10.95
CA GLY A 94 10.12 7.58 -12.26
C GLY A 94 9.91 6.08 -12.49
N ARG A 95 10.13 5.23 -11.48
CA ARG A 95 9.98 3.77 -11.56
C ARG A 95 9.01 3.26 -10.51
N LEU A 96 8.52 2.04 -10.70
CA LEU A 96 7.67 1.36 -9.71
C LEU A 96 8.41 0.17 -9.11
N TYR A 97 8.52 0.16 -7.80
CA TYR A 97 9.10 -0.93 -7.02
C TYR A 97 8.04 -1.56 -6.13
N ALA A 98 8.22 -2.82 -5.77
CA ALA A 98 7.26 -3.52 -4.92
C ALA A 98 7.89 -4.62 -4.06
N THR A 99 7.18 -4.95 -2.99
CA THR A 99 7.28 -6.22 -2.27
C THR A 99 6.09 -7.10 -2.65
N LEU A 100 6.28 -8.41 -2.64
CA LEU A 100 5.25 -9.39 -3.04
C LEU A 100 4.72 -10.14 -1.81
N CYS A 101 3.50 -10.67 -1.88
CA CYS A 101 2.88 -11.39 -0.75
C CYS A 101 3.67 -12.63 -0.29
N CYS A 102 4.25 -13.38 -1.23
CA CYS A 102 4.88 -14.68 -0.97
C CYS A 102 6.38 -14.70 -1.31
N SER A 103 7.03 -13.54 -1.36
CA SER A 103 8.46 -13.43 -1.66
C SER A 103 9.14 -12.46 -0.71
N SER A 104 10.39 -12.79 -0.36
CA SER A 104 11.32 -11.91 0.35
C SER A 104 12.11 -11.00 -0.58
N GLU A 105 11.77 -10.97 -1.86
CA GLU A 105 12.41 -10.12 -2.85
C GLU A 105 11.70 -8.77 -2.96
N ILE A 106 12.53 -7.75 -3.17
CA ILE A 106 12.11 -6.42 -3.57
C ILE A 106 12.37 -6.34 -5.07
N VAL A 107 11.35 -6.01 -5.83
CA VAL A 107 11.38 -6.07 -7.29
C VAL A 107 11.07 -4.71 -7.90
N GLN A 108 11.57 -4.47 -9.10
CA GLN A 108 11.09 -3.40 -9.96
C GLN A 108 9.95 -3.95 -10.83
N LEU A 109 8.75 -3.43 -10.65
CA LEU A 109 7.59 -3.76 -11.49
C LEU A 109 7.64 -3.02 -12.82
N TYR A 110 8.12 -1.78 -12.81
CA TYR A 110 8.20 -0.94 -13.99
C TYR A 110 9.44 0.00 -13.94
N PRO A 111 10.15 0.21 -15.06
CA PRO A 111 9.92 -0.36 -16.39
C PRO A 111 10.21 -1.87 -16.44
N PRO A 112 9.59 -2.62 -17.37
CA PRO A 112 9.87 -4.03 -17.57
C PRO A 112 11.31 -4.24 -18.09
N ARG A 113 11.81 -5.47 -17.97
CA ARG A 113 13.16 -5.82 -18.45
C ARG A 113 13.17 -5.85 -19.99
N ARG A 114 13.98 -5.00 -20.62
CA ARG A 114 14.01 -4.83 -22.09
C ARG A 114 14.46 -6.08 -22.89
N ASN A 115 15.24 -7.01 -22.31
CA ASN A 115 15.91 -8.10 -23.05
C ASN A 115 15.76 -9.50 -22.38
N GLY A 116 14.57 -9.88 -21.91
CA GLY A 116 14.32 -11.22 -21.33
C GLY A 116 13.12 -11.92 -21.97
N PRO A 117 12.94 -13.25 -21.79
CA PRO A 117 11.77 -13.95 -22.30
C PRO A 117 10.48 -13.27 -21.80
N GLN A 118 9.53 -13.15 -22.73
CA GLN A 118 8.20 -12.55 -22.60
C GLN A 118 7.45 -13.04 -21.34
N GLU A 119 6.80 -12.10 -20.64
CA GLU A 119 6.00 -12.28 -19.40
C GLU A 119 6.80 -12.74 -18.15
N ASN A 120 6.60 -12.04 -17.03
CA ASN A 120 7.09 -12.41 -15.68
C ASN A 120 8.60 -12.31 -15.38
N SER A 121 9.41 -11.66 -16.21
CA SER A 121 10.82 -11.36 -15.86
C SER A 121 10.92 -10.17 -14.90
N LEU A 122 10.65 -10.40 -13.62
CA LEU A 122 10.84 -9.41 -12.56
C LEU A 122 12.33 -9.10 -12.35
N VAL A 123 12.65 -7.80 -12.26
CA VAL A 123 14.00 -7.38 -11.90
C VAL A 123 14.09 -7.32 -10.38
N VAL A 124 14.74 -8.31 -9.77
CA VAL A 124 15.05 -8.31 -8.34
C VAL A 124 16.08 -7.21 -8.06
N ILE A 125 15.73 -6.29 -7.17
CA ILE A 125 16.60 -5.19 -6.76
C ILE A 125 17.21 -5.42 -5.38
N ALA A 126 16.59 -6.19 -4.51
CA ALA A 126 17.17 -6.57 -3.23
C ALA A 126 16.41 -7.76 -2.67
N ARG A 127 16.98 -8.42 -1.66
CA ARG A 127 16.31 -9.45 -0.88
C ARG A 127 16.29 -9.01 0.58
N ALA A 128 15.15 -9.17 1.23
CA ALA A 128 15.00 -8.92 2.66
C ALA A 128 16.04 -9.74 3.45
N PRO A 129 16.45 -9.27 4.64
CA PRO A 129 17.43 -9.98 5.47
C PRO A 129 17.00 -11.43 5.72
N HIS A 130 17.94 -12.37 5.81
CA HIS A 130 17.62 -13.79 5.99
C HIS A 130 16.86 -14.07 7.29
N SER A 131 17.02 -13.22 8.31
CA SER A 131 16.26 -13.26 9.56
C SER A 131 14.80 -12.79 9.43
N ALA A 132 14.39 -12.32 8.26
CA ALA A 132 13.04 -11.87 7.97
C ALA A 132 12.32 -12.89 7.09
N ASP A 133 11.60 -13.80 7.73
CA ASP A 133 10.73 -14.75 7.07
C ASP A 133 9.41 -14.07 6.64
N ARG A 134 9.03 -14.22 5.36
CA ARG A 134 7.83 -13.61 4.81
C ARG A 134 6.55 -14.18 5.41
N GLU A 135 6.55 -15.42 5.90
CA GLU A 135 5.35 -16.04 6.50
C GLU A 135 4.89 -15.28 7.74
N VAL A 136 5.82 -14.65 8.45
CA VAL A 136 5.54 -13.91 9.69
C VAL A 136 5.80 -12.40 9.59
N CYS A 137 6.64 -11.97 8.63
CA CYS A 137 7.04 -10.57 8.49
C CYS A 137 6.26 -9.83 7.39
N ASN A 138 5.94 -8.56 7.65
CA ASN A 138 5.40 -7.64 6.65
C ASN A 138 6.49 -6.71 6.13
N PHE A 139 6.55 -6.56 4.79
CA PHE A 139 7.54 -5.73 4.10
C PHE A 139 6.88 -4.53 3.43
N TYR A 140 7.21 -3.33 3.89
CA TYR A 140 6.68 -2.07 3.35
C TYR A 140 7.78 -1.27 2.69
N LEU A 141 7.47 -0.61 1.57
CA LEU A 141 8.38 0.32 0.90
C LEU A 141 7.88 1.74 1.12
N VAL A 142 8.78 2.63 1.50
CA VAL A 142 8.47 4.04 1.72
C VAL A 142 9.62 4.91 1.23
N GLU A 143 9.28 6.02 0.58
CA GLU A 143 10.25 7.06 0.24
C GLU A 143 10.40 7.99 1.45
N SER A 144 11.64 8.29 1.83
CA SER A 144 11.92 9.24 2.91
C SER A 144 13.25 9.94 2.69
N GLY A 145 13.19 11.26 2.47
CA GLY A 145 14.38 12.10 2.32
C GLY A 145 15.22 11.73 1.10
N GLY A 146 14.57 11.45 -0.03
CA GLY A 146 15.21 11.06 -1.28
C GLY A 146 15.74 9.62 -1.31
N ARG A 147 15.37 8.80 -0.32
CA ARG A 147 15.84 7.41 -0.19
C ARG A 147 14.67 6.44 -0.15
N MET A 148 14.84 5.30 -0.80
CA MET A 148 13.92 4.17 -0.65
C MET A 148 14.28 3.39 0.61
N LEU A 149 13.29 3.26 1.51
CA LEU A 149 13.40 2.47 2.72
C LEU A 149 12.51 1.23 2.63
N LEU A 150 13.06 0.09 3.04
CA LEU A 150 12.32 -1.12 3.37
C LEU A 150 12.06 -1.13 4.88
N ALA A 151 10.79 -1.12 5.27
CA ALA A 151 10.38 -1.39 6.64
C ALA A 151 9.95 -2.86 6.79
N VAL A 152 10.61 -3.56 7.71
CA VAL A 152 10.36 -4.95 8.04
C VAL A 152 9.67 -4.99 9.41
N ARG A 153 8.39 -5.30 9.42
CA ARG A 153 7.61 -5.53 10.64
C ARG A 153 7.66 -7.01 10.97
N GLN A 154 8.21 -7.36 12.12
CA GLN A 154 8.33 -8.73 12.62
C GLN A 154 7.55 -8.87 13.93
N PRO A 155 6.90 -10.02 14.18
CA PRO A 155 6.50 -10.34 15.54
C PRO A 155 7.76 -10.43 16.41
N ALA A 156 7.63 -10.06 17.67
CA ALA A 156 8.73 -10.24 18.61
C ALA A 156 9.09 -11.73 18.73
N PRO A 157 10.38 -12.07 18.85
CA PRO A 157 10.78 -13.45 19.09
C PRO A 157 10.12 -13.92 20.39
N TYR A 158 9.47 -15.10 20.35
CA TYR A 158 9.06 -15.78 21.56
C TYR A 158 10.32 -15.97 22.42
N ALA A 159 10.36 -15.36 23.60
CA ALA A 159 11.38 -15.71 24.57
C ALA A 159 11.12 -17.16 24.97
N ASN A 160 12.02 -18.06 24.56
CA ASN A 160 11.96 -19.50 24.82
C ASN A 160 11.49 -19.78 26.25
N GLY A 161 10.26 -20.25 26.41
CA GLY A 161 9.71 -20.71 27.69
C GLY A 161 9.28 -19.64 28.71
N ALA A 162 9.30 -18.34 28.37
CA ALA A 162 8.65 -17.34 29.22
C ALA A 162 7.15 -17.32 28.90
N GLU A 163 6.32 -17.54 29.93
CA GLU A 163 4.87 -17.35 29.83
C GLU A 163 4.57 -15.98 29.20
N TRP A 164 3.54 -15.95 28.36
CA TRP A 164 3.02 -14.72 27.78
C TRP A 164 2.63 -13.76 28.90
N ASN A 165 3.52 -12.85 29.26
CA ASN A 165 3.15 -11.69 30.03
C ASN A 165 2.34 -10.79 29.10
N ALA A 166 1.03 -11.01 29.07
CA ALA A 166 0.06 -10.18 28.36
C ALA A 166 0.22 -8.69 28.68
N MET A 167 0.87 -8.36 29.80
CA MET A 167 1.19 -7.01 30.22
C MET A 167 2.30 -6.31 29.41
N ASP A 168 3.27 -7.01 28.81
CA ASP A 168 4.35 -6.34 28.04
C ASP A 168 4.04 -6.27 26.54
N TRP A 169 2.91 -5.65 26.22
CA TRP A 169 2.47 -5.37 24.85
C TRP A 169 3.51 -4.60 24.03
N SER A 170 4.22 -3.68 24.67
CA SER A 170 5.09 -2.70 24.01
C SER A 170 6.23 -3.34 23.22
N ARG A 171 6.58 -4.59 23.55
CA ARG A 171 7.68 -5.34 22.96
C ARG A 171 7.25 -6.45 22.01
N GLN A 172 5.94 -6.59 21.73
CA GLN A 172 5.40 -7.65 20.85
C GLN A 172 5.66 -7.41 19.36
N LEU A 173 6.12 -6.21 19.01
CA LEU A 173 6.37 -5.79 17.64
C LEU A 173 7.79 -5.26 17.50
N VAL A 174 8.51 -5.74 16.49
CA VAL A 174 9.82 -5.20 16.13
C VAL A 174 9.75 -4.68 14.70
N CYS A 175 10.04 -3.38 14.52
CA CYS A 175 10.19 -2.79 13.20
C CYS A 175 11.66 -2.48 12.93
N ARG A 176 12.18 -2.98 11.81
CA ARG A 176 13.54 -2.68 11.33
C ARG A 176 13.47 -1.95 10.00
N LEU A 177 14.28 -0.91 9.85
CA LEU A 177 14.39 -0.15 8.61
C LEU A 177 15.70 -0.48 7.89
N TYR A 178 15.63 -0.51 6.56
CA TYR A 178 16.79 -0.69 5.70
C TYR A 178 16.71 0.29 4.53
N VAL A 179 17.79 1.00 4.24
CA VAL A 179 17.94 1.70 2.96
C VAL A 179 18.17 0.66 1.87
N VAL A 180 17.42 0.79 0.77
CA VAL A 180 17.62 -0.01 -0.43
C VAL A 180 18.64 0.70 -1.31
N ASP A 181 19.87 0.19 -1.34
CA ASP A 181 20.93 0.76 -2.18
C ASP A 181 20.73 0.35 -3.64
N LEU A 182 20.19 1.27 -4.44
CA LEU A 182 20.00 1.11 -5.88
C LEU A 182 21.29 1.33 -6.69
N ASN A 183 22.31 1.96 -6.09
CA ASN A 183 23.56 2.36 -6.76
C ASN A 183 24.68 1.32 -6.63
N GLY A 184 24.54 0.35 -5.72
CA GLY A 184 25.55 -0.67 -5.39
C GLY A 184 25.91 -1.70 -6.49
N GLY A 185 25.63 -1.43 -7.77
CA GLY A 185 25.97 -2.31 -8.89
C GLY A 185 25.37 -3.72 -8.77
N GLN A 186 26.18 -4.76 -9.00
CA GLN A 186 25.73 -6.17 -8.97
C GLN A 186 25.39 -6.70 -7.57
N ARG A 187 25.72 -5.97 -6.50
CA ARG A 187 25.37 -6.32 -5.12
C ARG A 187 24.57 -5.18 -4.49
N ARG A 188 23.37 -4.96 -5.00
CA ARG A 188 22.37 -4.11 -4.32
C ARG A 188 22.15 -4.63 -2.91
N LYS A 189 22.37 -3.78 -1.91
CA LYS A 189 22.42 -4.14 -0.48
C LYS A 189 21.33 -3.42 0.30
N LEU A 190 20.90 -4.08 1.38
CA LEU A 190 20.08 -3.47 2.41
C LEU A 190 20.99 -2.97 3.54
N ILE A 191 20.94 -1.68 3.83
CA ILE A 191 21.73 -1.06 4.89
C ILE A 191 20.79 -0.69 6.04
N GLN A 192 20.97 -1.31 7.21
CA GLN A 192 20.08 -1.07 8.35
C GLN A 192 20.16 0.39 8.81
N VAL A 193 18.99 0.99 9.04
CA VAL A 193 18.83 2.32 9.61
C VAL A 193 18.13 2.21 10.96
N LYS A 194 18.69 2.90 11.96
CA LYS A 194 18.13 2.97 13.32
C LYS A 194 17.51 4.33 13.65
N ASN A 195 17.75 5.33 12.81
CA ASN A 195 17.31 6.69 13.05
C ASN A 195 16.93 7.38 11.74
N ILE A 196 15.72 7.94 11.69
CA ILE A 196 15.18 8.71 10.56
C ILE A 196 15.00 10.20 10.89
N GLY A 197 15.59 10.66 11.99
CA GLY A 197 15.61 12.04 12.43
C GLY A 197 14.25 12.54 12.89
N ASP A 198 13.87 13.72 12.43
CA ASP A 198 12.60 14.38 12.72
C ASP A 198 11.41 13.80 11.95
N THR A 199 11.56 12.63 11.33
CA THR A 199 10.55 12.04 10.45
C THR A 199 9.72 10.98 11.18
N ALA A 200 8.44 10.91 10.85
CA ALA A 200 7.53 9.81 11.17
C ALA A 200 7.12 9.07 9.88
N LEU A 201 7.12 7.74 9.92
CA LEU A 201 6.66 6.91 8.81
C LEU A 201 5.27 6.37 9.10
N PHE A 202 4.38 6.37 8.10
CA PHE A 202 3.08 5.72 8.16
C PHE A 202 3.09 4.56 7.18
N LEU A 203 2.91 3.34 7.70
CA LEU A 203 3.00 2.11 6.92
C LEU A 203 1.63 1.46 6.79
N SER A 204 1.19 1.28 5.55
CA SER A 204 0.05 0.44 5.20
C SER A 204 0.36 -0.37 3.94
N ARG A 205 -0.45 -1.40 3.71
CA ARG A 205 -0.40 -2.24 2.50
C ARG A 205 -0.60 -1.40 1.23
N ASP A 206 -1.57 -0.50 1.25
CA ASP A 206 -1.98 0.22 0.05
C ASP A 206 -1.12 1.47 -0.21
N ARG A 207 -0.82 2.26 0.83
CA ARG A 207 0.06 3.45 0.73
C ARG A 207 0.94 3.60 1.96
N CYS A 208 2.21 3.92 1.74
CA CYS A 208 3.13 4.35 2.78
C CYS A 208 3.46 5.83 2.61
N LEU A 209 3.72 6.52 3.72
CA LEU A 209 3.99 7.95 3.74
C LEU A 209 5.14 8.26 4.71
N SER A 210 5.95 9.23 4.35
CA SER A 210 6.94 9.85 5.23
C SER A 210 6.53 11.30 5.51
N VAL A 211 6.55 11.70 6.77
CA VAL A 211 6.07 13.01 7.22
C VAL A 211 7.09 13.61 8.18
N SER A 212 7.46 14.88 7.97
CA SER A 212 8.25 15.61 8.97
C SER A 212 7.40 15.91 10.20
N ALA A 213 7.91 15.57 11.37
CA ALA A 213 7.29 15.81 12.66
C ALA A 213 7.71 17.15 13.30
N ARG A 214 8.57 17.96 12.65
CA ARG A 214 9.10 19.21 13.25
C ARG A 214 7.99 20.16 13.71
N ASP A 215 6.99 20.34 12.87
CA ASP A 215 5.92 21.32 13.08
C ASP A 215 4.59 20.66 13.45
N LEU A 216 4.61 19.36 13.75
CA LEU A 216 3.42 18.56 14.06
C LEU A 216 3.56 17.94 15.45
N PRO A 217 3.14 18.64 16.53
CA PRO A 217 3.42 18.24 17.91
C PRO A 217 2.77 16.91 18.32
N SER A 218 1.71 16.48 17.63
CA SER A 218 1.07 15.17 17.84
C SER A 218 1.79 14.00 17.15
N LEU A 219 2.83 14.29 16.36
CA LEU A 219 3.68 13.26 15.74
C LEU A 219 4.94 13.06 16.56
N SER A 220 5.24 11.81 16.86
CA SER A 220 6.51 11.41 17.44
C SER A 220 7.55 11.34 16.31
N SER A 221 8.66 12.07 16.44
CA SER A 221 9.79 11.91 15.54
C SER A 221 10.44 10.54 15.71
N ASN A 222 11.22 10.13 14.71
CA ASN A 222 11.93 8.86 14.68
C ASN A 222 11.03 7.64 15.01
N SER A 223 9.81 7.65 14.44
CA SER A 223 8.78 6.66 14.76
C SER A 223 8.09 6.10 13.52
N ILE A 224 7.40 4.99 13.72
CA ILE A 224 6.65 4.27 12.69
C ILE A 224 5.22 4.04 13.19
N TYR A 225 4.25 4.58 12.48
CA TYR A 225 2.82 4.37 12.67
C TYR A 225 2.34 3.26 11.74
N LEU A 226 1.67 2.26 12.28
CA LEU A 226 1.09 1.15 11.51
C LEU A 226 -0.15 0.57 12.20
N SER A 227 -0.88 -0.27 11.48
CA SER A 227 -2.03 -1.01 12.01
C SER A 227 -1.67 -2.47 12.29
N LEU A 228 -2.21 -3.01 13.37
CA LEU A 228 -2.21 -4.44 13.68
C LEU A 228 -3.64 -5.00 13.57
N PRO A 229 -3.83 -6.33 13.47
CA PRO A 229 -5.17 -6.92 13.37
C PRO A 229 -6.11 -6.52 14.50
N SER A 230 -5.56 -6.20 15.68
CA SER A 230 -6.33 -5.85 16.86
C SER A 230 -6.29 -4.37 17.24
N ASP A 231 -5.34 -3.63 16.68
CA ASP A 231 -4.97 -2.31 17.14
C ASP A 231 -4.87 -1.40 15.91
N PRO A 232 -5.85 -0.50 15.71
CA PRO A 232 -5.94 0.27 14.47
C PRO A 232 -4.73 1.16 14.25
N ILE A 233 -4.17 1.71 15.34
CA ILE A 233 -3.00 2.59 15.29
C ILE A 233 -2.06 2.21 16.42
N VAL A 234 -0.87 1.77 16.02
CA VAL A 234 0.28 1.55 16.88
C VAL A 234 1.40 2.45 16.41
N VAL A 235 2.07 3.11 17.35
CA VAL A 235 3.32 3.83 17.09
C VAL A 235 4.47 3.00 17.64
N HIS A 236 5.52 2.84 16.85
CA HIS A 236 6.76 2.17 17.24
C HIS A 236 7.90 3.19 17.19
N SER A 237 8.56 3.40 18.33
CA SER A 237 9.73 4.28 18.41
C SER A 237 10.98 3.52 17.98
N LEU A 238 11.68 4.03 16.97
CA LEU A 238 12.96 3.45 16.55
C LEU A 238 14.09 3.71 17.56
N GLY A 239 13.93 4.74 18.40
CA GLY A 239 14.92 5.09 19.43
C GLY A 239 14.88 4.14 20.63
N THR A 240 13.69 3.86 21.15
CA THR A 240 13.52 2.97 22.31
C THR A 240 13.28 1.52 21.92
N GLY A 241 12.81 1.27 20.68
CA GLY A 241 12.36 -0.04 20.23
C GLY A 241 11.02 -0.48 20.85
N LEU A 242 10.30 0.44 21.50
CA LEU A 242 9.02 0.18 22.15
C LEU A 242 7.85 0.64 21.30
N SER A 243 6.70 -0.01 21.49
CA SER A 243 5.46 0.27 20.80
C SER A 243 4.35 0.72 21.75
N GLU A 244 3.53 1.67 21.32
CA GLU A 244 2.41 2.21 22.07
C GLU A 244 1.13 2.15 21.23
N ARG A 245 0.00 1.91 21.88
CA ARG A 245 -1.32 1.94 21.24
C ARG A 245 -1.90 3.33 21.37
N LEU A 246 -2.24 3.94 20.24
CA LEU A 246 -2.76 5.31 20.23
C LEU A 246 -4.29 5.36 20.18
N ALA A 247 -4.92 4.30 19.65
CA ALA A 247 -6.33 4.32 19.30
C ALA A 247 -7.23 3.45 20.19
N ASP A 248 -6.72 2.78 21.23
CA ASP A 248 -7.54 1.95 22.14
C ASP A 248 -8.65 2.77 22.80
N SER A 249 -8.40 4.05 23.11
CA SER A 249 -9.41 4.97 23.64
C SER A 249 -10.42 5.46 22.60
N CYS A 250 -10.06 5.40 21.32
CA CYS A 250 -10.83 5.91 20.18
C CYS A 250 -11.62 4.81 19.43
N GLN A 251 -11.48 3.53 19.81
CA GLN A 251 -12.29 2.46 19.24
C GLN A 251 -13.77 2.62 19.62
N ILE A 252 -14.65 2.55 18.62
CA ILE A 252 -16.10 2.75 18.79
C ILE A 252 -16.89 1.45 18.94
N HIS A 253 -16.24 0.30 18.77
CA HIS A 253 -16.84 -1.03 18.83
C HIS A 253 -15.86 -2.06 19.41
N ASP A 254 -16.40 -3.14 19.97
CA ASP A 254 -15.63 -4.29 20.48
C ASP A 254 -15.48 -5.43 19.46
N ARG A 255 -15.75 -5.13 18.17
CA ARG A 255 -15.85 -6.04 17.01
C ARG A 255 -17.16 -6.81 16.92
N THR A 256 -18.03 -6.70 17.91
CA THR A 256 -19.36 -7.29 17.87
C THR A 256 -20.39 -6.19 17.77
N GLU A 257 -20.35 -5.21 18.66
CA GLU A 257 -21.34 -4.14 18.76
C GLU A 257 -20.68 -2.78 19.00
N ARG A 258 -21.48 -1.73 18.81
CA ARG A 258 -21.04 -0.37 19.07
C ARG A 258 -21.01 -0.14 20.58
N ILE A 259 -19.84 0.15 21.12
CA ILE A 259 -19.64 0.39 22.56
C ILE A 259 -19.66 1.89 22.90
N ARG A 260 -19.47 2.79 21.92
CA ARG A 260 -19.49 4.26 22.13
C ARG A 260 -19.73 5.05 20.84
N PRO A 261 -20.03 6.36 20.92
CA PRO A 261 -20.07 7.22 19.75
C PRO A 261 -18.67 7.53 19.17
N SER A 262 -18.64 8.11 17.96
CA SER A 262 -17.42 8.61 17.32
C SER A 262 -16.74 9.65 18.19
N VAL A 263 -15.42 9.54 18.35
CA VAL A 263 -14.62 10.42 19.22
C VAL A 263 -14.03 11.53 18.35
N ARG A 264 -14.52 12.76 18.53
CA ARG A 264 -14.13 13.95 17.77
C ARG A 264 -13.59 15.04 18.71
N PRO A 265 -12.67 15.92 18.26
CA PRO A 265 -12.05 15.98 16.93
C PRO A 265 -11.01 14.88 16.70
N PHE A 266 -10.70 14.61 15.42
CA PHE A 266 -9.65 13.66 15.05
C PHE A 266 -8.28 14.33 15.00
N THR A 267 -7.25 13.56 15.34
CA THR A 267 -5.86 14.01 15.28
C THR A 267 -5.32 13.95 13.85
N ILE A 268 -4.18 14.62 13.61
CA ILE A 268 -3.47 14.48 12.33
C ILE A 268 -3.03 13.04 12.07
N VAL A 269 -2.68 12.27 13.12
CA VAL A 269 -2.32 10.85 13.02
C VAL A 269 -3.48 10.06 12.42
N ASP A 270 -4.71 10.30 12.90
CA ASP A 270 -5.91 9.65 12.40
C ASP A 270 -6.13 9.92 10.92
N HIS A 271 -5.91 11.15 10.48
CA HIS A 271 -6.03 11.52 9.07
C HIS A 271 -4.93 10.91 8.20
N LEU A 272 -3.68 10.93 8.65
CA LEU A 272 -2.54 10.38 7.89
C LEU A 272 -2.63 8.86 7.76
N ILE A 273 -2.97 8.13 8.83
CA ILE A 273 -3.16 6.68 8.74
C ILE A 273 -4.39 6.32 7.90
N THR A 274 -5.46 7.12 7.96
CA THR A 274 -6.64 6.93 7.09
C THR A 274 -6.29 7.16 5.64
N TYR A 275 -5.48 8.18 5.34
CA TYR A 275 -4.95 8.40 4.00
C TYR A 275 -4.11 7.21 3.52
N CYS A 276 -3.29 6.60 4.38
CA CYS A 276 -2.56 5.36 4.04
C CYS A 276 -3.49 4.17 3.70
N ASN A 277 -4.77 4.23 4.06
CA ASN A 277 -5.78 3.18 3.84
C ASN A 277 -6.94 3.69 2.94
N PRO A 278 -6.70 3.83 1.62
CA PRO A 278 -7.65 4.42 0.67
C PRO A 278 -9.02 3.77 0.66
N ARG A 279 -9.15 2.49 0.99
CA ARG A 279 -10.43 1.75 1.00
C ARG A 279 -11.40 2.25 2.06
N VAL A 280 -10.87 2.76 3.17
CA VAL A 280 -11.67 3.35 4.24
C VAL A 280 -11.88 4.83 3.94
N TRP A 281 -10.83 5.52 3.49
CA TRP A 281 -10.88 6.94 3.14
C TRP A 281 -11.88 7.26 2.01
N SER A 282 -11.94 6.47 0.95
CA SER A 282 -12.85 6.68 -0.20
C SER A 282 -14.33 6.52 0.17
N LYS A 283 -14.61 5.88 1.31
CA LYS A 283 -15.96 5.71 1.88
C LYS A 283 -16.33 6.83 2.84
N GLY A 284 -15.46 7.83 3.02
CA GLY A 284 -15.65 8.93 3.98
C GLY A 284 -15.57 8.48 5.44
N LEU A 285 -14.92 7.34 5.70
CA LEU A 285 -14.75 6.76 7.03
C LEU A 285 -13.34 7.03 7.57
N MET A 286 -13.19 6.99 8.90
CA MET A 286 -11.88 7.02 9.54
C MET A 286 -11.36 5.63 9.84
N PHE A 287 -10.09 5.39 9.53
CA PHE A 287 -9.49 4.09 9.70
C PHE A 287 -9.48 3.62 11.15
N HIS A 288 -9.20 4.47 12.14
CA HIS A 288 -9.18 3.97 13.53
C HIS A 288 -10.54 3.46 14.02
N GLU A 289 -11.64 4.10 13.60
CA GLU A 289 -13.00 3.70 13.98
C GLU A 289 -13.52 2.53 13.15
N TYR A 290 -13.06 2.38 11.90
CA TYR A 290 -13.62 1.45 10.91
C TYR A 290 -12.58 0.56 10.22
N HIS A 291 -11.42 0.33 10.85
CA HIS A 291 -10.41 -0.64 10.37
C HIS A 291 -11.00 -2.06 10.31
N TYR A 292 -12.01 -2.31 11.14
CA TYR A 292 -12.90 -3.44 11.10
C TYR A 292 -14.35 -2.91 11.16
N ILE A 293 -15.28 -3.52 10.43
CA ILE A 293 -16.70 -3.16 10.48
C ILE A 293 -17.48 -4.37 11.00
N PRO A 294 -18.03 -4.34 12.22
CA PRO A 294 -18.81 -5.44 12.78
C PRO A 294 -20.04 -5.76 11.93
N GLN A 295 -20.46 -7.03 11.93
CA GLN A 295 -21.68 -7.45 11.20
C GLN A 295 -22.95 -6.73 11.70
N SER A 296 -22.98 -6.36 12.98
CA SER A 296 -24.09 -5.59 13.58
C SER A 296 -24.27 -4.19 12.99
N PHE A 297 -23.28 -3.66 12.26
CA PHE A 297 -23.36 -2.36 11.60
C PHE A 297 -24.10 -2.49 10.24
N GLU A 298 -25.25 -3.16 10.23
CA GLU A 298 -25.98 -3.54 9.02
C GLU A 298 -26.30 -2.34 8.13
N GLU A 299 -26.74 -1.22 8.72
CA GLU A 299 -27.08 -0.01 7.98
C GLU A 299 -25.87 0.64 7.32
N LEU A 300 -24.70 0.63 7.98
CA LEU A 300 -23.47 1.10 7.37
C LEU A 300 -23.04 0.18 6.22
N ILE A 301 -23.12 -1.14 6.44
CA ILE A 301 -22.81 -2.14 5.40
C ILE A 301 -23.74 -1.97 4.19
N LYS A 302 -25.04 -1.74 4.41
CA LYS A 302 -26.02 -1.45 3.34
C LYS A 302 -25.65 -0.18 2.58
N LYS A 303 -25.27 0.91 3.26
CA LYS A 303 -24.82 2.16 2.64
C LYS A 303 -23.56 1.97 1.79
N ILE A 304 -22.56 1.28 2.33
CA ILE A 304 -21.32 0.96 1.58
C ILE A 304 -21.65 0.14 0.34
N ARG A 305 -22.48 -0.90 0.46
CA ARG A 305 -22.91 -1.72 -0.68
C ARG A 305 -23.73 -0.94 -1.70
N ALA A 306 -24.52 0.05 -1.27
CA ALA A 306 -25.27 0.91 -2.17
C ALA A 306 -24.33 1.80 -2.99
N GLN A 307 -23.36 2.45 -2.34
CA GLN A 307 -22.31 3.24 -3.00
C GLN A 307 -21.51 2.37 -4.00
N GLU A 308 -21.12 1.16 -3.61
CA GLU A 308 -20.40 0.23 -4.50
C GLU A 308 -21.26 -0.29 -5.67
N LYS A 309 -22.60 -0.27 -5.56
CA LYS A 309 -23.52 -0.64 -6.66
C LYS A 309 -23.66 0.46 -7.70
N GLU A 310 -23.39 1.71 -7.37
CA GLU A 310 -23.37 2.81 -8.34
C GLU A 310 -22.27 2.60 -9.40
N LEU A 311 -21.23 1.84 -9.06
CA LEU A 311 -20.20 1.37 -9.99
C LEU A 311 -20.77 0.27 -10.90
N ARG A 312 -21.25 0.67 -12.08
CA ARG A 312 -21.83 -0.23 -13.10
C ARG A 312 -20.73 -0.97 -13.87
N ILE A 313 -20.79 -2.31 -13.86
CA ILE A 313 -19.97 -3.19 -14.72
C ILE A 313 -20.89 -3.84 -15.76
N PRO A 314 -20.86 -3.45 -17.04
CA PRO A 314 -21.65 -4.12 -18.07
C PRO A 314 -21.16 -5.54 -18.34
N ARG A 315 -22.08 -6.47 -18.58
CA ARG A 315 -21.77 -7.80 -19.13
C ARG A 315 -21.32 -7.62 -20.58
N ILE A 316 -20.18 -8.19 -20.96
CA ILE A 316 -19.81 -8.29 -22.38
C ILE A 316 -20.72 -9.36 -23.00
N ALA A 317 -21.42 -9.00 -24.09
CA ALA A 317 -22.03 -9.99 -24.95
C ALA A 317 -20.91 -10.77 -25.63
N VAL A 318 -20.65 -11.99 -25.17
CA VAL A 318 -19.78 -12.93 -25.87
C VAL A 318 -20.42 -13.16 -27.23
N HIS A 319 -19.89 -12.53 -28.27
CA HIS A 319 -20.23 -12.93 -29.63
C HIS A 319 -19.47 -14.24 -29.84
N SER A 320 -20.21 -15.35 -29.78
CA SER A 320 -19.75 -16.64 -30.28
C SER A 320 -19.28 -16.44 -31.72
N ARG A 321 -17.98 -16.64 -31.94
CA ARG A 321 -17.48 -17.00 -33.27
C ARG A 321 -17.82 -18.45 -33.53
#